data_AF-A0A2G5C165-F1
#
_entry.id   AF-A0A2G5C165-F1
#
_cell.length_a   1.000
_cell.length_b   1.000
_cell.length_c   1.000
_cell.angle_alpha   90.00
_cell.angle_beta   90.00
_cell.angle_gamma   90.00
#
_symmetry.space_group_name_H-M   'P 1'
#
loop_
_entity.id
_entity.type
_entity.pdbx_description
1 polymer ?
#
loop_
_entity_poly.entity_id
_entity_poly.type
_entity_poly.pdbx_seq_one_letter_code
_entity_poly.pdbx_strand_id
1 'polypeptide(L)'
;MTEIGPLSFEKVKYNGSLPTLILNPYSWTKVSNIVFLDAPVDTGFSYSRSLQGSFSSNTIFANHSHTFIRKWLLGHPEFLSNPLYVAGNSYSGMVVPLCVQQISDGIEAGEKPLINLKGYLLGNPVTNQNLEVNSQIPFAYGMGIISYELFKSAKKNCRGNYVNVDPSNVQCRKDLQAFTECTEGIYRQNILDPVCFLLGCK
;
A
#
# COMPACT_ATOMS: atom_id res chain seq x y z
N MET A 1 -5.95 -0.30 12.79
CA MET A 1 -5.70 -0.88 14.14
C MET A 1 -5.23 -2.34 14.06
N THR A 2 -4.49 -2.72 13.04
CA THR A 2 -4.10 -4.13 12.78
C THR A 2 -2.61 -4.30 12.50
N GLU A 3 -1.87 -3.19 12.45
CA GLU A 3 -0.45 -3.17 12.06
C GLU A 3 0.38 -2.52 13.18
N ILE A 4 0.80 -1.27 12.98
CA ILE A 4 1.82 -0.62 13.83
C ILE A 4 1.26 0.25 14.98
N GLY A 5 -0.05 0.40 15.05
CA GLY A 5 -0.73 1.22 16.05
C GLY A 5 -0.61 0.68 17.48
N PRO A 6 -0.88 1.50 18.51
CA PRO A 6 -0.73 1.13 19.93
C PRO A 6 -1.75 0.10 20.40
N LEU A 7 -2.86 -0.05 19.66
CA LEU A 7 -3.96 -0.95 19.96
C LEU A 7 -4.18 -1.92 18.80
N SER A 8 -4.66 -3.10 19.13
CA SER A 8 -5.11 -4.12 18.19
C SER A 8 -6.44 -4.72 18.65
N PHE A 9 -7.18 -5.29 17.70
CA PHE A 9 -8.37 -6.06 18.04
C PHE A 9 -7.98 -7.39 18.67
N GLU A 10 -8.66 -7.75 19.74
CA GLU A 10 -8.58 -9.10 20.29
C GLU A 10 -9.13 -10.11 19.27
N LYS A 11 -8.33 -11.12 18.92
CA LYS A 11 -8.69 -12.13 17.92
C LYS A 11 -9.59 -13.21 18.53
N VAL A 12 -10.84 -12.86 18.79
CA VAL A 12 -11.88 -13.77 19.28
C VAL A 12 -12.95 -14.00 18.22
N LYS A 13 -13.68 -15.12 18.32
CA LYS A 13 -14.82 -15.38 17.44
C LYS A 13 -15.89 -14.31 17.64
N TYR A 14 -16.33 -13.68 16.56
CA TYR A 14 -17.39 -12.67 16.63
C TYR A 14 -18.65 -13.28 17.24
N ASN A 15 -19.11 -12.67 18.33
CA ASN A 15 -20.25 -13.10 19.13
C ASN A 15 -21.41 -12.09 19.09
N GLY A 16 -21.33 -11.07 18.22
CA GLY A 16 -22.30 -9.98 18.14
C GLY A 16 -21.97 -8.74 18.98
N SER A 17 -20.98 -8.81 19.89
CA SER A 17 -20.57 -7.67 20.70
C SER A 17 -19.62 -6.72 19.97
N LEU A 18 -19.38 -5.55 20.56
CA LEU A 18 -18.28 -4.69 20.15
C LEU A 18 -16.94 -5.41 20.32
N PRO A 19 -15.96 -5.16 19.44
CA PRO A 19 -14.65 -5.78 19.54
C PRO A 19 -13.86 -5.22 20.73
N THR A 20 -13.16 -6.10 21.45
CA THR A 20 -12.23 -5.71 22.52
C THR A 20 -10.93 -5.19 21.93
N LEU A 21 -10.37 -4.13 22.53
CA LEU A 21 -9.06 -3.59 22.17
C LEU A 21 -8.01 -4.06 23.20
N ILE A 22 -6.87 -4.52 22.68
CA ILE A 22 -5.70 -4.93 23.48
C ILE A 22 -4.49 -4.09 23.08
N LEU A 23 -3.55 -3.91 24.01
CA LEU A 23 -2.29 -3.23 23.74
C LEU A 23 -1.43 -4.02 22.75
N ASN A 24 -0.87 -3.33 21.76
CA ASN A 24 0.11 -3.89 20.84
C ASN A 24 1.53 -3.74 21.44
N PRO A 25 2.18 -4.83 21.87
CA PRO A 25 3.51 -4.77 22.45
C PRO A 25 4.59 -4.36 21.44
N TYR A 26 4.31 -4.43 20.13
CA TYR A 26 5.25 -4.08 19.05
C TYR A 26 4.91 -2.77 18.35
N SER A 27 4.09 -1.92 18.97
CA SER A 27 3.69 -0.65 18.36
C SER A 27 4.88 0.27 18.11
N TRP A 28 4.88 0.89 16.94
CA TRP A 28 5.88 1.89 16.56
C TRP A 28 5.74 3.19 17.37
N THR A 29 4.58 3.43 18.01
CA THR A 29 4.41 4.60 18.88
C THR A 29 5.25 4.53 20.16
N LYS A 30 5.88 3.38 20.45
CA LYS A 30 6.84 3.25 21.58
C LYS A 30 8.13 4.03 21.37
N VAL A 31 8.49 4.33 20.12
CA VAL A 31 9.75 4.99 19.75
C VAL A 31 9.55 6.19 18.83
N SER A 32 8.30 6.54 18.51
CA SER A 32 7.99 7.61 17.57
C SER A 32 6.61 8.23 17.85
N ASN A 33 6.42 9.47 17.42
CA ASN A 33 5.10 10.10 17.34
C ASN A 33 4.53 9.82 15.94
N ILE A 34 3.36 9.20 15.86
CA ILE A 34 2.78 8.76 14.59
C ILE A 34 1.45 9.46 14.35
N VAL A 35 1.34 10.08 13.17
CA VAL A 35 0.09 10.63 12.65
C VAL A 35 -0.43 9.67 11.58
N PHE A 36 -1.58 9.04 11.85
CA PHE A 36 -2.30 8.26 10.85
C PHE A 36 -3.24 9.19 10.08
N LEU A 37 -3.08 9.25 8.76
CA LEU A 37 -3.84 10.14 7.90
C LEU A 37 -4.80 9.32 7.02
N ASP A 38 -6.09 9.52 7.22
CA ASP A 38 -7.11 9.07 6.28
C ASP A 38 -7.04 9.94 5.02
N ALA A 39 -6.53 9.38 3.93
CA ALA A 39 -6.40 10.07 2.64
C ALA A 39 -6.51 9.08 1.47
N PRO A 40 -6.98 9.51 0.29
CA PRO A 40 -7.48 10.85 -0.04
C PRO A 40 -8.84 11.15 0.60
N VAL A 41 -9.43 12.28 0.23
CA VAL A 41 -10.85 12.58 0.49
C VAL A 41 -11.71 11.36 0.15
N ASP A 42 -12.72 11.10 0.98
CA ASP A 42 -13.62 9.94 0.95
C ASP A 42 -12.97 8.59 1.37
N THR A 43 -11.81 8.64 2.01
CA THR A 43 -11.21 7.50 2.73
C THR A 43 -11.45 7.63 4.24
N GLY A 44 -11.96 6.56 4.86
CA GLY A 44 -12.19 6.53 6.31
C GLY A 44 -13.15 7.63 6.76
N PHE A 45 -12.67 8.56 7.58
CA PHE A 45 -13.46 9.71 8.05
C PHE A 45 -13.19 11.02 7.27
N SER A 46 -12.27 11.02 6.31
CA SER A 46 -12.00 12.18 5.46
C SER A 46 -13.11 12.36 4.42
N TYR A 47 -13.61 13.59 4.27
CA TYR A 47 -14.74 13.88 3.37
C TYR A 47 -14.65 15.28 2.75
N SER A 48 -15.35 15.46 1.63
CA SER A 48 -15.57 16.78 1.02
C SER A 48 -17.04 17.19 1.14
N ARG A 49 -17.29 18.50 1.22
CA ARG A 49 -18.64 19.08 1.19
C ARG A 49 -19.13 19.35 -0.24
N SER A 50 -18.27 19.20 -1.23
CA SER A 50 -18.59 19.38 -2.65
C SER A 50 -18.14 18.18 -3.46
N LEU A 51 -18.91 17.84 -4.51
CA LEU A 51 -18.54 16.78 -5.44
C LEU A 51 -17.15 17.03 -6.05
N GLN A 52 -16.84 18.29 -6.37
CA GLN A 52 -15.55 18.63 -6.96
C GLN A 52 -14.36 18.29 -6.04
N GLY A 53 -14.53 18.46 -4.72
CA GLY A 53 -13.49 18.14 -3.74
C GLY A 53 -13.29 16.64 -3.49
N SER A 54 -14.24 15.80 -3.93
CA SER A 54 -14.12 14.33 -3.89
C SER A 54 -13.28 13.76 -5.04
N PHE A 55 -13.04 14.52 -6.11
CA PHE A 55 -12.14 14.08 -7.17
C PHE A 55 -10.70 14.02 -6.65
N SER A 56 -10.05 12.88 -6.90
CA SER A 56 -8.69 12.65 -6.45
C SER A 56 -7.80 12.10 -7.57
N SER A 57 -6.51 12.37 -7.44
CA SER A 57 -5.42 11.85 -8.25
C SER A 57 -4.19 11.75 -7.35
N ASN A 58 -3.14 11.06 -7.81
CA ASN A 58 -1.88 10.99 -7.04
C ASN A 58 -1.29 12.39 -6.75
N THR A 59 -1.42 13.33 -7.69
CA THR A 59 -0.94 14.72 -7.51
C THR A 59 -1.82 15.52 -6.55
N ILE A 60 -3.15 15.35 -6.62
CA ILE A 60 -4.09 15.97 -5.68
C ILE A 60 -3.86 15.42 -4.26
N PHE A 61 -3.68 14.11 -4.12
CA PHE A 61 -3.33 13.46 -2.85
C PHE A 61 -2.07 14.06 -2.25
N ALA A 62 -1.00 14.20 -3.05
CA ALA A 62 0.27 14.75 -2.59
C ALA A 62 0.15 16.21 -2.13
N ASN A 63 -0.56 17.04 -2.91
CA ASN A 63 -0.83 18.43 -2.57
C ASN A 63 -1.67 18.57 -1.29
N HIS A 64 -2.74 17.79 -1.15
CA HIS A 64 -3.57 17.76 0.05
C HIS A 64 -2.78 17.28 1.27
N SER A 65 -1.92 16.27 1.12
CA SER A 65 -1.06 15.77 2.20
C SER A 65 -0.04 16.82 2.64
N HIS A 66 0.60 17.52 1.70
CA HIS A 66 1.50 18.63 2.02
C HIS A 66 0.77 19.76 2.76
N THR A 67 -0.41 20.15 2.26
CA THR A 67 -1.28 21.14 2.92
C THR A 67 -1.67 20.72 4.33
N PHE A 68 -2.05 19.44 4.51
CA PHE A 68 -2.39 18.87 5.81
C PHE A 68 -1.21 18.98 6.78
N ILE A 69 -0.01 18.52 6.39
CA ILE A 69 1.17 18.53 7.25
C ILE A 69 1.51 19.96 7.69
N ARG A 70 1.50 20.93 6.76
CA ARG A 70 1.75 22.34 7.08
C ARG A 70 0.74 22.88 8.08
N LYS A 71 -0.56 22.66 7.84
CA LYS A 71 -1.63 23.12 8.75
C LYS A 71 -1.56 22.42 10.11
N TRP A 72 -1.25 21.12 10.13
CA TRP A 72 -1.12 20.36 11.36
C TRP A 72 0.04 20.89 12.22
N LEU A 73 1.20 21.18 11.62
CA LEU A 73 2.35 21.78 12.30
C LEU A 73 2.10 23.21 12.78
N LEU A 74 1.27 23.99 12.09
CA LEU A 74 0.83 25.30 12.58
C LEU A 74 -0.05 25.17 13.83
N GLY A 75 -0.88 24.12 13.90
CA GLY A 75 -1.72 23.82 15.07
C GLY A 75 -0.96 23.16 16.22
N HIS A 76 0.19 22.55 15.95
CA HIS A 76 1.03 21.81 16.91
C HIS A 76 2.50 22.23 16.79
N PRO A 77 2.82 23.51 17.11
CA PRO A 77 4.15 24.08 16.89
C PRO A 77 5.27 23.39 17.68
N GLU A 78 4.94 22.68 18.77
CA GLU A 78 5.88 21.90 19.58
C GLU A 78 6.53 20.75 18.80
N PHE A 79 5.95 20.34 17.66
CA PHE A 79 6.51 19.30 16.78
C PHE A 79 7.39 19.86 15.65
N LEU A 80 7.53 21.18 15.52
CA LEU A 80 8.26 21.79 14.39
C LEU A 80 9.73 21.36 14.29
N SER A 81 10.39 21.16 15.43
CA SER A 81 11.79 20.73 15.48
C SER A 81 11.94 19.22 15.26
N ASN A 82 10.87 18.43 15.36
CA ASN A 82 10.94 16.98 15.29
C ASN A 82 11.31 16.53 13.87
N PRO A 83 12.20 15.53 13.72
CA PRO A 83 12.41 14.87 12.45
C PRO A 83 11.11 14.31 11.88
N LEU A 84 10.77 14.70 10.65
CA LEU A 84 9.62 14.15 9.93
C LEU A 84 10.07 13.04 8.98
N TYR A 85 9.41 11.89 9.09
CA TYR A 85 9.46 10.81 8.12
C TYR A 85 8.05 10.55 7.57
N VAL A 86 7.94 10.38 6.25
CA VAL A 86 6.67 9.99 5.61
C VAL A 86 6.72 8.49 5.33
N ALA A 87 5.73 7.73 5.78
CA ALA A 87 5.72 6.28 5.59
C ALA A 87 4.43 5.81 4.91
N GLY A 88 4.50 4.70 4.19
CA GLY A 88 3.32 4.06 3.61
C GLY A 88 3.56 2.62 3.15
N ASN A 89 2.48 1.92 2.83
CA ASN A 89 2.49 0.52 2.41
C ASN A 89 1.70 0.34 1.09
N SER A 90 2.05 -0.66 0.28
CA SER A 90 1.32 -1.00 -0.94
C SER A 90 1.25 0.17 -1.94
N TYR A 91 0.05 0.61 -2.35
CA TYR A 91 -0.13 1.71 -3.30
C TYR A 91 0.46 3.04 -2.83
N SER A 92 0.77 3.18 -1.52
CA SER A 92 1.54 4.32 -1.01
C SER A 92 2.89 4.50 -1.71
N GLY A 93 3.47 3.47 -2.32
CA GLY A 93 4.66 3.60 -3.15
C GLY A 93 4.51 4.57 -4.33
N MET A 94 3.30 4.81 -4.81
CA MET A 94 3.01 5.79 -5.86
C MET A 94 2.84 7.22 -5.34
N VAL A 95 2.33 7.39 -4.11
CA VAL A 95 1.94 8.71 -3.58
C VAL A 95 2.91 9.27 -2.56
N VAL A 96 3.55 8.46 -1.72
CA VAL A 96 4.49 8.92 -0.70
C VAL A 96 5.70 9.63 -1.32
N PRO A 97 6.34 9.11 -2.38
CA PRO A 97 7.42 9.86 -3.05
C PRO A 97 6.95 11.23 -3.57
N LEU A 98 5.72 11.32 -4.08
CA LEU A 98 5.15 12.60 -4.53
C LEU A 98 4.89 13.55 -3.37
N CYS A 99 4.38 13.06 -2.23
CA CYS A 99 4.21 13.86 -1.01
C CYS A 99 5.54 14.42 -0.53
N VAL A 100 6.57 13.57 -0.49
CA VAL A 100 7.93 13.95 -0.05
C VAL A 100 8.53 14.98 -1.00
N GLN A 101 8.35 14.81 -2.31
CA GLN A 101 8.76 15.81 -3.30
C GLN A 101 8.08 17.16 -3.06
N GLN A 102 6.76 17.19 -2.87
CA GLN A 102 6.02 18.42 -2.58
C GLN A 102 6.50 19.12 -1.31
N ILE A 103 6.82 18.36 -0.25
CA ILE A 103 7.40 18.90 0.98
C ILE A 103 8.79 19.48 0.71
N SER A 104 9.63 18.77 -0.05
CA SER A 104 10.98 19.22 -0.42
C SER A 104 10.93 20.53 -1.21
N ASP A 105 10.10 20.59 -2.25
CA ASP A 105 9.90 21.77 -3.09
C ASP A 105 9.40 22.96 -2.24
N GLY A 106 8.48 22.71 -1.30
CA GLY A 106 8.00 23.73 -0.35
C GLY A 106 9.09 24.26 0.57
N ILE A 107 10.00 23.39 1.04
CA ILE A 107 11.17 23.79 1.84
C ILE A 107 12.11 24.69 1.01
N GLU A 108 12.42 24.29 -0.23
CA GLU A 108 13.27 25.05 -1.16
C GLU A 108 12.66 26.42 -1.50
N ALA A 109 11.34 26.47 -1.68
CA ALA A 109 10.59 27.71 -1.91
C ALA A 109 10.47 28.60 -0.65
N GLY A 110 10.95 28.14 0.51
CA GLY A 110 10.89 28.88 1.77
C GLY A 110 9.49 28.94 2.40
N GLU A 111 8.60 28.01 2.04
CA GLU A 111 7.27 27.93 2.62
C GLU A 111 7.33 27.72 4.14
N LYS A 112 6.38 28.33 4.85
CA LYS A 112 6.26 28.22 6.31
C LYS A 112 5.07 27.34 6.70
N PRO A 113 5.18 26.55 7.79
CA PRO A 113 6.38 26.36 8.61
C PRO A 113 7.45 25.55 7.87
N LEU A 114 8.72 25.74 8.23
CA LEU A 114 9.80 24.91 7.70
C LEU A 114 9.67 23.50 8.28
N ILE A 115 9.51 22.51 7.40
CA ILE A 115 9.34 21.11 7.77
C ILE A 115 10.72 20.46 7.90
N ASN A 116 11.02 19.83 9.04
CA ASN A 116 12.27 19.10 9.26
C ASN A 116 12.23 17.69 8.63
N LEU A 117 12.04 17.62 7.31
CA LEU A 117 11.97 16.36 6.55
C LEU A 117 13.32 15.64 6.55
N LYS A 118 13.33 14.36 6.96
CA LYS A 118 14.53 13.50 6.97
C LYS A 118 14.49 12.33 6.00
N GLY A 119 13.31 11.90 5.57
CA GLY A 119 13.19 10.82 4.60
C GLY A 119 11.81 10.20 4.58
N TYR A 120 11.71 9.04 3.94
CA TYR A 120 10.48 8.29 3.84
C TYR A 120 10.73 6.78 3.86
N LEU A 121 9.69 6.01 4.20
CA LEU A 121 9.73 4.56 4.31
C LEU A 121 8.58 3.94 3.51
N LEU A 122 8.88 2.87 2.78
CA LEU A 122 7.90 2.15 1.98
C LEU A 122 7.91 0.66 2.35
N GLY A 123 6.77 0.16 2.84
CA GLY A 123 6.52 -1.27 3.00
C GLY A 123 5.88 -1.83 1.73
N ASN A 124 6.41 -2.93 1.20
CA ASN A 124 5.90 -3.65 0.04
C ASN A 124 5.26 -2.74 -1.04
N PRO A 125 5.97 -1.71 -1.53
CA PRO A 125 5.36 -0.66 -2.34
C PRO A 125 5.06 -1.11 -3.76
N VAL A 126 3.99 -0.52 -4.33
CA VAL A 126 3.85 -0.42 -5.78
C VAL A 126 4.82 0.67 -6.28
N THR A 127 5.73 0.29 -7.17
CA THR A 127 6.73 1.18 -7.80
C THR A 127 6.64 1.15 -9.31
N ASN A 128 6.34 -0.02 -9.89
CA ASN A 128 6.13 -0.19 -11.32
C ASN A 128 5.22 -1.39 -11.55
N GLN A 129 3.97 -1.11 -11.89
CA GLN A 129 2.94 -2.14 -12.07
C GLN A 129 3.32 -3.19 -13.12
N ASN A 130 3.97 -2.79 -14.22
CA ASN A 130 4.36 -3.74 -15.26
C ASN A 130 5.46 -4.69 -14.78
N LEU A 131 6.47 -4.16 -14.07
CA LEU A 131 7.54 -4.99 -13.51
C LEU A 131 7.00 -5.93 -12.42
N GLU A 132 6.10 -5.43 -11.57
CA GLU A 132 5.50 -6.21 -10.49
C GLU A 132 4.58 -7.32 -10.98
N VAL A 133 3.74 -7.08 -11.99
CA VAL A 133 2.95 -8.16 -12.58
C VAL A 133 3.87 -9.17 -13.26
N ASN A 134 4.94 -8.68 -13.92
CA ASN A 134 5.89 -9.57 -14.58
C ASN A 134 6.70 -10.45 -13.61
N SER A 135 6.89 -10.01 -12.37
CA SER A 135 7.63 -10.77 -11.35
C SER A 135 6.80 -11.88 -10.68
N GLN A 136 5.46 -11.88 -10.84
CA GLN A 136 4.58 -12.87 -10.21
C GLN A 136 4.86 -14.31 -10.67
N ILE A 137 5.08 -14.53 -11.96
CA ILE A 137 5.36 -15.88 -12.49
C ILE A 137 6.70 -16.43 -11.96
N PRO A 138 7.83 -15.69 -12.05
CA PRO A 138 9.08 -16.08 -11.40
C PRO A 138 8.94 -16.31 -9.88
N PHE A 139 8.20 -15.46 -9.19
CA PHE A 139 7.96 -15.59 -7.75
C PHE A 139 7.19 -16.88 -7.43
N ALA A 140 6.08 -17.14 -8.12
CA ALA A 140 5.28 -18.35 -7.92
C ALA A 140 6.08 -19.62 -8.17
N TYR A 141 6.96 -19.63 -9.18
CA TYR A 141 7.89 -20.74 -9.40
C TYR A 141 8.88 -20.89 -8.24
N GLY A 142 9.50 -19.78 -7.80
CA GLY A 142 10.43 -19.78 -6.67
C GLY A 142 9.82 -20.24 -5.35
N MET A 143 8.50 -20.03 -5.17
CA MET A 143 7.74 -20.48 -4.01
C MET A 143 7.10 -21.86 -4.18
N GLY A 144 7.35 -22.56 -5.30
CA GLY A 144 6.81 -23.89 -5.55
C GLY A 144 5.30 -23.93 -5.81
N ILE A 145 4.68 -22.80 -6.13
CA ILE A 145 3.24 -22.67 -6.43
C ILE A 145 2.92 -23.22 -7.82
N ILE A 146 3.85 -23.06 -8.77
CA ILE A 146 3.73 -23.59 -10.14
C ILE A 146 4.89 -24.52 -10.48
N SER A 147 4.65 -25.45 -11.41
CA SER A 147 5.68 -26.37 -11.86
C SER A 147 6.76 -25.69 -12.72
N TYR A 148 7.92 -26.34 -12.82
CA TYR A 148 9.01 -25.88 -13.69
C TYR A 148 8.59 -25.86 -15.17
N GLU A 149 7.77 -26.82 -15.60
CA GLU A 149 7.26 -26.92 -16.98
C GLU A 149 6.38 -25.71 -17.31
N LEU A 150 5.45 -25.35 -16.42
CA LEU A 150 4.59 -24.17 -16.62
C LEU A 150 5.42 -22.89 -16.63
N PHE A 151 6.36 -22.72 -15.69
CA PHE A 151 7.26 -21.56 -15.66
C PHE A 151 8.07 -21.43 -16.96
N LYS A 152 8.69 -22.53 -17.42
CA LYS A 152 9.50 -22.55 -18.64
C LYS A 152 8.66 -22.28 -19.89
N SER A 153 7.46 -22.85 -19.96
CA SER A 153 6.50 -22.63 -21.04
C SER A 153 6.09 -21.16 -21.12
N ALA A 154 5.59 -20.60 -20.00
CA ALA A 154 5.17 -19.21 -19.91
C ALA A 154 6.31 -18.24 -20.29
N LYS A 155 7.51 -18.44 -19.73
CA LYS A 155 8.67 -17.59 -20.03
C LYS A 155 9.01 -17.60 -21.52
N LYS A 156 8.95 -18.77 -22.17
CA LYS A 156 9.24 -18.93 -23.60
C LYS A 156 8.14 -18.30 -24.47
N ASN A 157 6.88 -18.64 -24.22
CA ASN A 157 5.77 -18.30 -25.11
C ASN A 157 5.31 -16.86 -24.94
N CYS A 158 5.43 -16.30 -23.74
CA CYS A 158 5.14 -14.90 -23.44
C CYS A 158 6.38 -13.99 -23.53
N ARG A 159 7.57 -14.54 -23.82
CA ARG A 159 8.83 -13.78 -23.97
C ARG A 159 9.18 -12.92 -22.75
N GLY A 160 8.81 -13.38 -21.55
CA GLY A 160 9.03 -12.67 -20.30
C GLY A 160 8.15 -11.43 -20.07
N ASN A 161 7.16 -11.17 -20.94
CA ASN A 161 6.13 -10.17 -20.70
C ASN A 161 4.74 -10.82 -20.60
N TYR A 162 4.16 -10.75 -19.42
CA TYR A 162 2.87 -11.32 -19.03
C TYR A 162 1.77 -10.25 -18.93
N VAL A 163 2.10 -8.98 -19.21
CA VAL A 163 1.18 -7.85 -19.23
C VAL A 163 0.86 -7.45 -20.66
N ASN A 164 -0.42 -7.17 -20.94
CA ASN A 164 -0.89 -6.73 -22.27
C ASN A 164 -0.39 -7.65 -23.40
N VAL A 165 -0.49 -8.96 -23.20
CA VAL A 165 0.01 -9.95 -24.15
C VAL A 165 -0.79 -9.91 -25.45
N ASP A 166 -0.13 -10.25 -26.55
CA ASP A 166 -0.76 -10.35 -27.87
C ASP A 166 -1.95 -11.34 -27.82
N PRO A 167 -3.19 -10.88 -28.09
CA PRO A 167 -4.37 -11.73 -28.06
C PRO A 167 -4.30 -12.92 -29.03
N SER A 168 -3.54 -12.79 -30.12
CA SER A 168 -3.33 -13.84 -31.11
C SER A 168 -2.34 -14.92 -30.66
N ASN A 169 -1.52 -14.65 -29.64
CA ASN A 169 -0.59 -15.62 -29.07
C ASN A 169 -1.33 -16.61 -28.15
N VAL A 170 -1.97 -17.60 -28.78
CA VAL A 170 -2.75 -18.63 -28.10
C VAL A 170 -1.94 -19.39 -27.05
N GLN A 171 -0.66 -19.66 -27.33
CA GLN A 171 0.18 -20.44 -26.42
C GLN A 171 0.47 -19.67 -25.12
N CYS A 172 0.84 -18.39 -25.23
CA CYS A 172 1.03 -17.54 -24.04
C CYS A 172 -0.27 -17.43 -23.23
N ARG A 173 -1.42 -17.23 -23.89
CA ARG A 173 -2.71 -17.16 -23.17
C ARG A 173 -3.04 -18.44 -22.42
N LYS A 174 -2.75 -19.61 -23.00
CA LYS A 174 -2.92 -20.90 -22.32
C LYS A 174 -2.02 -21.01 -21.09
N ASP A 175 -0.76 -20.60 -21.20
CA ASP A 175 0.16 -20.62 -20.05
C ASP A 175 -0.30 -19.65 -18.94
N LEU A 176 -0.77 -18.45 -19.29
CA LEU A 176 -1.31 -17.49 -18.31
C LEU A 176 -2.62 -17.96 -17.67
N GLN A 177 -3.46 -18.66 -18.43
CA GLN A 177 -4.66 -19.29 -17.89
C GLN A 177 -4.29 -20.37 -16.86
N ALA A 178 -3.38 -21.29 -17.20
CA ALA A 178 -2.91 -22.31 -16.28
C ALA A 178 -2.27 -21.69 -15.03
N PHE A 179 -1.50 -20.61 -15.17
CA PHE A 179 -0.98 -19.85 -14.02
C PHE A 179 -2.09 -19.31 -13.12
N THR A 180 -3.15 -18.76 -13.72
CA THR A 180 -4.31 -18.24 -12.98
C THR A 180 -5.02 -19.35 -12.21
N GLU A 181 -5.20 -20.51 -12.84
CA GLU A 181 -5.81 -21.70 -12.21
C GLU A 181 -4.94 -22.22 -11.04
N CYS A 182 -3.61 -22.30 -11.20
CA CYS A 182 -2.71 -22.73 -10.12
C CYS A 182 -2.64 -21.75 -8.95
N THR A 183 -2.90 -20.46 -9.18
CA THR A 183 -2.86 -19.41 -8.15
C THR A 183 -4.24 -19.07 -7.60
N GLU A 184 -5.28 -19.75 -8.08
CA GLU A 184 -6.63 -19.59 -7.59
C GLU A 184 -6.71 -20.00 -6.11
N GLY A 185 -7.38 -19.19 -5.29
CA GLY A 185 -7.52 -19.46 -3.86
C GLY A 185 -6.28 -19.20 -3.02
N ILE A 186 -5.18 -18.68 -3.58
CA ILE A 186 -4.03 -18.22 -2.79
C ILE A 186 -4.26 -16.78 -2.34
N TYR A 187 -4.01 -16.51 -1.05
CA TYR A 187 -4.05 -15.15 -0.55
C TYR A 187 -2.84 -14.35 -1.04
N ARG A 188 -3.07 -13.44 -1.99
CA ARG A 188 -2.00 -12.69 -2.67
C ARG A 188 -1.12 -11.84 -1.77
N GLN A 189 -1.63 -11.40 -0.61
CA GLN A 189 -0.85 -10.57 0.31
C GLN A 189 0.00 -11.39 1.28
N ASN A 190 -0.37 -12.65 1.53
CA ASN A 190 0.43 -13.60 2.29
C ASN A 190 0.08 -15.03 1.86
N ILE A 191 0.93 -15.64 1.04
CA ILE A 191 0.65 -16.95 0.40
C ILE A 191 0.54 -18.11 1.40
N LEU A 192 0.92 -17.91 2.66
CA LEU A 192 0.82 -18.91 3.72
C LEU A 192 -0.46 -18.77 4.55
N ASP A 193 -1.16 -17.65 4.43
CA ASP A 193 -2.40 -17.41 5.16
C ASP A 193 -3.61 -17.92 4.37
N PRO A 194 -4.68 -18.37 5.06
CA PRO A 194 -5.92 -18.78 4.43
C PRO A 194 -6.65 -17.58 3.81
N VAL A 195 -7.48 -17.85 2.80
CA VAL A 195 -8.32 -16.80 2.20
C VAL A 195 -9.58 -16.64 3.05
N CYS A 196 -9.71 -15.48 3.69
CA CYS A 196 -10.88 -15.13 4.48
C CYS A 196 -11.92 -14.36 3.65
N PHE A 197 -13.13 -14.89 3.62
CA PHE A 197 -14.33 -14.22 3.11
C PHE A 197 -15.23 -13.82 4.28
N LEU A 198 -16.25 -13.00 4.01
CA LEU A 198 -17.24 -12.54 5.01
C LEU A 198 -17.88 -13.66 5.86
N LEU A 199 -17.85 -14.92 5.39
CA LEU A 199 -18.44 -16.09 6.05
C LEU A 199 -17.41 -17.05 6.69
N GLY A 200 -16.10 -16.76 6.62
CA GLY A 200 -15.05 -17.60 7.20
C GLY A 200 -13.78 -17.67 6.34
N CYS A 201 -12.74 -18.30 6.88
CA CYS A 201 -11.48 -18.53 6.18
C CYS A 201 -11.44 -19.96 5.63
N LYS A 202 -11.09 -20.09 4.34
CA LYS A 202 -10.84 -21.37 3.66
C LYS A 202 -9.36 -21.69 3.67
#